data_AF-A0A7Y0BSZ4-F1
#
_entry.id   AF-A0A7Y0BSZ4-F1
#
_cell.length_a   1.000
_cell.length_b   1.000
_cell.length_c   1.000
_cell.angle_alpha   90.00
_cell.angle_beta   90.00
_cell.angle_gamma   90.00
#
_symmetry.space_group_name_H-M   'P 1'
#
loop_
_entity.id
_entity.type
_entity.pdbx_description
1 polymer ?
#
loop_
_entity_poly.entity_id
_entity_poly.type
_entity_poly.pdbx_seq_one_letter_code
_entity_poly.pdbx_strand_id
1 'polypeptide(L)' 'MRGALAAALLVLPLALPLGLGACSKDTDPGPGGTTVGEAKALDKAAERLEARPRPPLDEATVPADLAAIPGVAASDQP' A
#
# COMPACT_ATOMS: atom_id res chain seq x y z
N MET A 1 38.81 -12.18 -32.50
CA MET A 1 38.05 -12.82 -31.41
C MET A 1 38.18 -12.09 -30.07
N ARG A 2 39.36 -11.57 -29.69
CA ARG A 2 39.58 -10.83 -28.42
C ARG A 2 38.90 -9.45 -28.32
N GLY A 3 38.74 -8.75 -29.46
CA GLY A 3 38.08 -7.43 -29.49
C GLY A 3 36.56 -7.46 -29.29
N ALA A 4 35.90 -8.55 -29.68
CA ALA A 4 34.46 -8.74 -29.44
C ALA A 4 34.16 -8.97 -27.95
N LEU A 5 35.08 -9.62 -27.22
CA LEU A 5 34.98 -9.81 -25.77
C LEU A 5 35.12 -8.49 -25.01
N ALA A 6 36.00 -7.59 -25.46
CA ALA A 6 36.20 -6.28 -24.85
C ALA A 6 34.97 -5.34 -25.04
N ALA A 7 34.32 -5.40 -26.21
CA ALA A 7 33.09 -4.65 -26.45
C ALA A 7 31.91 -5.18 -25.61
N ALA A 8 31.79 -6.50 -25.44
CA ALA A 8 30.75 -7.10 -24.60
C ALA A 8 30.92 -6.75 -23.10
N LEU A 9 32.16 -6.68 -22.62
CA LEU A 9 32.48 -6.28 -21.24
C LEU A 9 32.20 -4.80 -20.95
N LEU A 10 32.22 -3.92 -21.96
CA LEU A 10 31.98 -2.49 -21.78
C LEU A 10 30.48 -2.12 -21.82
N VAL A 11 29.64 -2.93 -22.46
CA VAL A 11 28.18 -2.73 -22.54
C VAL A 11 27.45 -3.33 -21.32
N LEU A 12 28.00 -4.36 -20.69
CA LEU A 12 27.41 -5.04 -19.54
C LEU A 12 27.16 -4.15 -18.30
N PRO A 13 28.04 -3.22 -17.87
CA PRO A 13 27.77 -2.36 -16.72
C PRO A 13 26.73 -1.27 -17.01
N LEU A 14 26.49 -0.93 -18.28
CA LEU A 14 25.56 0.14 -18.66
C LEU A 14 24.10 -0.33 -18.72
N ALA A 15 23.86 -1.64 -18.88
CA ALA A 15 22.53 -2.24 -18.86
C ALA A 15 22.02 -2.59 -17.45
N LEU A 16 22.91 -2.67 -16.46
CA LEU A 16 22.58 -3.08 -15.09
C LEU A 16 21.70 -2.08 -14.30
N PRO A 17 21.84 -0.74 -14.40
CA PRO A 17 21.06 0.19 -13.58
C PRO A 17 19.60 0.35 -14.03
N LEU A 18 19.26 -0.02 -15.28
CA LEU A 18 17.89 0.10 -15.80
C LEU A 18 16.90 -0.90 -15.18
N GLY A 19 17.39 -1.99 -14.57
CA GLY A 19 16.56 -3.00 -13.90
C GLY A 19 16.18 -2.66 -12.46
N LEU A 20 16.93 -1.75 -11.79
CA LEU A 20 16.71 -1.43 -10.37
C LEU A 20 15.64 -0.33 -10.15
N GLY A 21 15.33 0.47 -11.18
CA GLY A 21 14.27 1.49 -11.13
C GLY A 21 12.85 0.90 -11.05
N ALA A 22 12.66 -0.39 -11.32
CA ALA A 22 11.38 -1.08 -11.20
C ALA A 22 11.00 -1.40 -9.73
N CYS A 23 11.93 -1.25 -8.78
CA CYS A 23 11.71 -1.58 -7.36
C CYS A 23 11.19 -0.40 -6.51
N SER A 24 10.86 0.74 -7.12
CA SER A 24 10.58 1.99 -6.40
C SER A 24 9.19 2.58 -6.61
N LYS A 25 8.40 2.11 -7.58
CA LYS A 25 7.18 2.84 -7.98
C LYS A 25 6.00 2.65 -7.05
N ASP A 26 5.89 1.47 -6.45
CA ASP A 26 4.77 1.09 -5.58
C ASP A 26 5.21 0.75 -4.15
N THR A 27 6.47 1.04 -3.81
CA THR A 27 7.13 0.64 -2.55
C THR A 27 7.58 1.83 -1.69
N ASP A 28 7.55 3.04 -2.24
CA ASP A 28 7.82 4.26 -1.46
C ASP A 28 6.64 4.52 -0.51
N PRO A 29 6.86 4.71 0.81
CA PRO A 29 5.78 5.00 1.75
C PRO A 29 5.13 6.34 1.41
N GLY A 30 3.85 6.30 1.06
CA GLY A 30 3.00 7.48 0.90
C GLY A 30 2.56 8.07 2.25
N PRO A 31 1.69 9.10 2.23
CA PRO A 31 1.12 9.68 3.45
C PRO A 31 0.47 8.61 4.33
N GLY A 32 0.79 8.59 5.62
CA GLY A 32 0.33 7.56 6.56
C GLY A 32 1.17 6.26 6.58
N GLY A 33 2.30 6.23 5.88
CA GLY A 33 3.25 5.09 5.92
C GLY A 33 2.82 3.89 5.09
N THR A 34 1.76 4.03 4.27
CA THR A 34 1.29 3.00 3.35
C THR A 34 1.84 3.24 1.96
N THR A 35 2.23 2.17 1.28
CA THR A 35 2.70 2.25 -0.10
C THR A 35 1.52 2.34 -1.07
N VAL A 36 1.77 2.82 -2.29
CA VAL A 36 0.72 2.91 -3.33
C VAL A 36 0.14 1.52 -3.65
N GLY A 37 0.97 0.48 -3.64
CA GLY A 37 0.53 -0.91 -3.83
C GLY A 37 -0.40 -1.40 -2.71
N GLU A 38 -0.07 -1.06 -1.46
CA GLU A 38 -0.90 -1.38 -0.29
C GLU A 38 -2.23 -0.62 -0.33
N ALA A 39 -2.23 0.68 -0.60
CA ALA A 39 -3.45 1.48 -0.69
C ALA A 39 -4.42 0.90 -1.72
N LYS A 40 -3.92 0.56 -2.92
CA LYS A 40 -4.72 -0.07 -3.97
C LYS A 40 -5.26 -1.44 -3.56
N ALA A 41 -4.50 -2.20 -2.78
CA ALA A 41 -4.96 -3.50 -2.26
C ALA A 41 -6.08 -3.33 -1.22
N LEU A 42 -6.02 -2.29 -0.39
CA LEU A 42 -7.07 -1.91 0.56
C LEU A 42 -8.35 -1.46 -0.16
N ASP A 43 -8.24 -0.64 -1.21
CA ASP A 43 -9.40 -0.20 -2.00
C ASP A 43 -10.14 -1.38 -2.63
N LYS A 44 -9.38 -2.33 -3.21
CA LYS A 44 -9.96 -3.57 -3.74
C LYS A 44 -10.61 -4.42 -2.65
N ALA A 45 -10.11 -4.37 -1.41
CA ALA A 45 -10.75 -5.06 -0.30
C ALA A 45 -12.08 -4.39 0.08
N ALA A 46 -12.12 -3.06 0.11
CA ALA A 46 -13.34 -2.28 0.36
C ALA A 46 -14.42 -2.55 -0.70
N GLU A 47 -14.05 -2.54 -1.99
CA GLU A 47 -14.97 -2.86 -3.09
C GLU A 47 -15.62 -4.26 -2.91
N ARG A 48 -14.84 -5.26 -2.46
CA ARG A 48 -15.38 -6.59 -2.13
C ARG A 48 -16.33 -6.57 -0.95
N LEU A 49 -16.15 -5.67 0.02
CA LEU A 49 -17.08 -5.53 1.14
C LEU A 49 -18.40 -4.91 0.70
N GLU A 50 -18.33 -3.91 -0.18
CA GLU A 50 -19.50 -3.23 -0.75
C GLU A 50 -20.31 -4.15 -1.68
N ALA A 51 -19.63 -5.00 -2.44
CA ALA A 51 -20.27 -5.96 -3.34
C ALA A 51 -21.01 -7.10 -2.60
N ARG A 52 -20.75 -7.29 -1.29
CA ARG A 52 -21.42 -8.34 -0.50
C ARG A 52 -22.84 -7.90 -0.15
N PRO A 53 -23.83 -8.81 -0.23
CA PRO A 53 -25.15 -8.56 0.33
C PRO A 53 -25.02 -8.18 1.81
N ARG A 54 -25.52 -7.00 2.18
CA ARG A 54 -25.49 -6.57 3.58
C ARG A 54 -26.51 -7.40 4.35
N PRO A 55 -26.12 -8.07 5.45
CA PRO A 55 -27.11 -8.69 6.33
C PRO A 55 -28.03 -7.59 6.89
N PRO A 56 -29.27 -7.94 7.28
CA PRO A 56 -30.09 -7.05 8.11
C PRO A 56 -29.26 -6.66 9.33
N LEU A 57 -29.07 -5.36 9.52
CA LEU A 57 -28.41 -4.82 10.71
C LEU A 57 -29.50 -4.34 11.65
N ASP A 58 -29.50 -4.87 12.85
CA ASP A 58 -30.29 -4.34 13.96
C ASP A 58 -29.68 -3.01 14.40
N GLU A 59 -30.44 -2.19 15.13
CA GLU A 59 -29.91 -0.95 15.71
C GLU A 59 -28.62 -1.24 16.48
N ALA A 60 -27.49 -0.74 15.97
CA ALA A 60 -26.19 -1.02 16.54
C ALA A 60 -26.02 -0.23 17.84
N THR A 61 -26.16 -0.91 18.97
CA THR A 61 -25.72 -0.39 20.26
C THR A 61 -24.20 -0.47 20.32
N VAL A 62 -23.53 0.65 20.59
CA VAL A 62 -22.09 0.68 20.86
C VAL A 62 -21.88 0.18 22.29
N PRO A 63 -21.18 -0.95 22.49
CA PRO A 63 -20.81 -1.41 23.82
C PRO A 63 -20.07 -0.31 24.62
N ALA A 64 -20.46 -0.10 25.88
CA ALA A 64 -19.96 1.00 26.71
C ALA A 64 -18.43 0.95 26.94
N ASP A 65 -17.82 -0.23 26.83
CA ASP A 65 -16.39 -0.46 26.87
C ASP A 65 -15.66 0.06 25.62
N LEU A 66 -16.29 -0.02 24.44
CA LEU A 66 -15.77 0.59 23.20
C LEU A 66 -15.94 2.11 23.17
N ALA A 67 -16.95 2.66 23.85
CA ALA A 67 -17.13 4.10 24.00
C ALA A 67 -16.08 4.74 24.93
N ALA A 68 -15.44 3.97 25.80
CA ALA A 68 -14.49 4.45 26.79
C ALA A 68 -13.02 4.45 26.31
N ILE A 69 -12.75 4.23 25.00
CA ILE A 69 -11.37 4.24 24.47
C ILE A 69 -10.75 5.63 24.77
N PRO A 70 -9.72 5.71 25.62
CA PRO A 70 -9.13 6.98 26.03
C PRO A 70 -8.35 7.59 24.86
N GLY A 71 -9.02 8.41 24.06
CA GLY A 71 -8.45 9.06 22.89
C GLY A 71 -9.50 9.47 21.86
N VAL A 72 -10.58 8.71 21.70
CA VAL A 72 -11.65 9.05 20.74
C VAL A 72 -12.57 10.17 21.25
N ALA A 73 -12.78 10.23 22.57
CA ALA A 73 -13.58 11.28 23.21
C ALA A 73 -12.90 12.67 23.26
N ALA A 74 -11.60 12.76 22.96
CA ALA A 74 -10.84 14.01 23.01
C ALA A 74 -10.93 14.84 21.72
N SER A 75 -11.28 14.21 20.59
CA SER A 75 -11.35 14.86 19.27
C SER A 75 -12.69 15.53 18.97
N ASP A 76 -13.68 15.39 19.85
CA ASP A 76 -15.06 15.88 19.69
C ASP A 76 -15.35 17.13 20.56
N GLN A 77 -14.31 17.77 21.09
CA GLN A 77 -14.43 19.08 21.76
C GLN A 77 -14.38 20.20 20.70
N PRO A 78 -15.42 21.04 20.58
CA PRO A 78 -15.46 22.17 19.64
C PRO A 78 -14.43 23.26 19.96
#